data_AF-A0A6B0VK34-F1
#
_entry.id   AF-A0A6B0VK34-F1
#
_cell.length_a   1.000
_cell.length_b   1.000
_cell.length_c   1.000
_cell.angle_alpha   90.00
_cell.angle_beta   90.00
_cell.angle_gamma   90.00
#
_symmetry.space_group_name_H-M   'P 1'
#
loop_
_entity.id
_entity.type
_entity.pdbx_description
1 polymer ?
#
loop_
_entity_poly.entity_id
_entity_poly.type
_entity_poly.pdbx_seq_one_letter_code
_entity_poly.pdbx_strand_id
1 'polypeptide(L)' 'MIANLAAQFRAHPIATALELGSVLVCFLLFVGTLVLLSSGAPTGRGEPWLALIGIGAAFVVFWTALVPLYERTM' A
#
# COMPACT_ATOMS: atom_id res chain seq x y z
N MET A 1 0.42 -8.56 21.48
CA MET A 1 0.56 -7.87 20.17
C MET A 1 -0.78 -7.47 19.57
N ILE A 2 -1.69 -8.42 19.26
CA ILE A 2 -3.01 -8.11 18.65
C ILE A 2 -3.90 -7.24 19.55
N ALA A 3 -3.91 -7.50 20.86
CA ALA A 3 -4.63 -6.67 21.84
C ALA A 3 -4.12 -5.21 21.90
N ASN A 4 -2.83 -4.98 21.60
CA ASN A 4 -2.23 -3.65 21.55
C ASN A 4 -2.62 -2.90 20.27
N LEU A 5 -2.65 -3.60 19.12
CA LEU A 5 -3.21 -3.06 17.88
C LEU A 5 -4.68 -2.67 18.05
N ALA A 6 -5.48 -3.54 18.69
CA ALA A 6 -6.89 -3.27 18.93
C ALA A 6 -7.10 -2.05 19.85
N ALA A 7 -6.22 -1.86 20.84
CA ALA A 7 -6.24 -0.67 21.69
C ALA A 7 -5.86 0.62 20.92
N GLN A 8 -4.82 0.57 20.07
CA GLN A 8 -4.44 1.67 19.19
C GLN A 8 -5.54 2.01 18.18
N PHE A 9 -6.19 1.01 17.58
CA PHE A 9 -7.34 1.22 16.69
C PHE A 9 -8.50 1.94 17.37
N ARG A 10 -8.77 1.65 18.65
CA ARG A 10 -9.83 2.37 19.38
C ARG A 10 -9.44 3.81 19.70
N ALA A 11 -8.16 4.05 19.99
CA ALA A 11 -7.67 5.37 20.34
C ALA A 11 -7.50 6.29 19.11
N HIS A 12 -6.98 5.75 18.01
CA HIS A 12 -6.62 6.48 16.79
C HIS A 12 -6.99 5.63 15.55
N PRO A 13 -8.29 5.44 15.27
CA PRO A 13 -8.75 4.51 14.26
C PRO A 13 -8.23 4.83 12.86
N ILE A 14 -8.21 6.11 12.48
CA ILE A 14 -7.78 6.57 11.15
C ILE A 14 -6.27 6.35 10.99
N ALA A 15 -5.46 6.86 11.92
CA ALA A 15 -4.00 6.70 11.86
C ALA A 15 -3.58 5.23 11.85
N THR A 16 -4.18 4.41 12.72
CA THR A 16 -3.86 2.97 12.79
C THR A 16 -4.25 2.24 11.50
N ALA A 17 -5.40 2.59 10.89
CA ALA A 17 -5.82 2.04 9.61
C ALA A 17 -4.88 2.42 8.47
N LEU A 18 -4.43 3.69 8.42
CA LEU A 18 -3.50 4.19 7.40
C LEU A 18 -2.14 3.49 7.48
N GLU A 19 -1.60 3.32 8.69
CA GLU A 19 -0.31 2.65 8.91
C GLU A 19 -0.40 1.16 8.53
N LEU A 20 -1.40 0.43 9.03
CA LEU A 20 -1.56 -0.98 8.68
C LEU A 20 -1.86 -1.19 7.20
N GLY A 21 -2.70 -0.34 6.62
CA GLY A 21 -3.00 -0.35 5.20
C GLY A 21 -1.73 -0.15 4.36
N SER A 22 -0.87 0.77 4.78
CA SER A 22 0.42 1.05 4.14
C SER A 22 1.37 -0.14 4.21
N VAL A 23 1.49 -0.76 5.37
CA VAL A 23 2.29 -1.99 5.52
C VAL A 23 1.76 -3.10 4.62
N LEU A 24 0.44 -3.28 4.56
CA LEU A 24 -0.19 -4.29 3.71
C LEU A 24 0.07 -4.03 2.22
N VAL A 25 -0.11 -2.79 1.75
CA VAL A 25 0.15 -2.41 0.36
C VAL A 25 1.62 -2.64 0.00
N CYS A 26 2.55 -2.18 0.84
CA CYS A 26 3.98 -2.41 0.64
C CYS A 26 4.33 -3.90 0.58
N PHE A 27 3.75 -4.71 1.47
CA PHE A 27 3.94 -6.16 1.47
C PHE A 27 3.42 -6.81 0.18
N LEU A 28 2.22 -6.44 -0.27
CA LEU A 28 1.64 -6.94 -1.51
C LEU A 28 2.45 -6.52 -2.74
N LEU A 29 2.93 -5.27 -2.80
CA LEU A 29 3.81 -4.81 -3.88
C LEU A 29 5.12 -5.61 -3.91
N PHE A 30 5.72 -5.86 -2.75
CA PHE A 30 6.95 -6.64 -2.63
C PHE A 30 6.75 -8.09 -3.07
N VAL A 31 5.77 -8.78 -2.49
CA VAL A 31 5.46 -10.18 -2.84
C VAL A 31 5.04 -10.30 -4.30
N GLY A 32 4.19 -9.39 -4.79
CA GLY A 32 3.76 -9.36 -6.19
C GLY A 32 4.94 -9.21 -7.15
N THR A 33 5.90 -8.35 -6.79
CA THR A 33 7.13 -8.16 -7.59
C THR A 33 7.97 -9.44 -7.62
N LEU A 34 8.17 -10.09 -6.47
CA LEU A 34 8.91 -11.37 -6.41
C LEU A 34 8.23 -12.47 -7.22
N VAL A 35 6.90 -12.58 -7.13
CA VAL A 35 6.13 -13.55 -7.90
C VAL A 35 6.29 -13.30 -9.39
N LEU A 36 6.15 -12.05 -9.83
CA LEU A 36 6.31 -11.67 -11.24
C LEU A 36 7.72 -11.91 -11.76
N LEU A 37 8.76 -11.60 -10.96
CA LEU A 37 10.13 -11.92 -11.31
C LEU A 37 10.36 -13.43 -11.42
N SER A 38 9.78 -14.22 -10.51
CA SER A 38 9.91 -15.68 -10.52
C SER A 38 9.19 -16.34 -11.70
N SER A 39 8.17 -15.67 -12.26
CA SER A 39 7.40 -16.17 -13.42
C SER A 39 8.10 -16.00 -14.77
N GLY A 40 9.30 -15.40 -14.79
CA GLY A 40 10.10 -15.19 -16.00
C GLY A 40 9.88 -13.82 -16.64
N ALA A 41 10.62 -13.55 -17.72
CA ALA A 41 10.53 -12.27 -18.43
C ALA A 41 9.10 -12.05 -18.96
N PRO A 42 8.58 -10.81 -18.91
CA PRO A 42 7.25 -10.51 -19.42
C PRO A 42 7.18 -10.83 -20.92
N THR A 43 6.49 -11.91 -21.27
CA THR A 43 6.25 -12.31 -22.65
C THR A 43 4.80 -11.95 -23.02
N GLY A 44 4.64 -11.06 -24.00
CA GLY A 44 3.32 -10.66 -24.54
C GLY A 44 2.60 -9.57 -23.74
N ARG A 45 1.99 -9.90 -22.60
CA ARG A 45 1.12 -8.98 -21.83
C ARG A 45 1.80 -8.49 -20.54
N GLY A 46 2.31 -7.26 -20.58
CA GLY A 46 2.83 -6.55 -19.40
C GLY A 46 1.76 -6.06 -18.41
N GLU A 47 0.50 -6.44 -18.59
CA GLU A 47 -0.63 -6.03 -17.73
C GLU A 47 -0.39 -6.26 -16.24
N PRO A 48 0.19 -7.41 -15.77
CA PRO A 48 0.47 -7.61 -14.35
C PRO A 48 1.53 -6.65 -13.80
N TRP A 49 2.55 -6.36 -14.61
CA TRP A 49 3.58 -5.38 -14.27
C TRP A 49 2.99 -3.96 -14.21
N LEU A 50 2.14 -3.61 -15.16
CA LEU A 50 1.42 -2.33 -15.17
C LEU A 50 0.51 -2.18 -13.95
N ALA A 51 -0.17 -3.25 -13.52
CA ALA A 51 -0.99 -3.24 -12.32
C ALA A 51 -0.15 -2.95 -11.06
N LEU A 52 0.98 -3.64 -10.89
CA LEU A 52 1.93 -3.37 -9.80
C LEU A 52 2.40 -1.92 -9.78
N ILE A 53 2.83 -1.42 -10.94
CA ILE A 53 3.32 -0.05 -11.09
C ILE A 53 2.19 0.95 -10.80
N GLY A 54 0.99 0.71 -11.32
CA GLY A 54 -0.18 1.55 -11.10
C GLY A 54 -0.58 1.62 -9.63
N ILE A 55 -0.57 0.50 -8.92
CA ILE A 55 -0.84 0.45 -7.47
C ILE A 55 0.25 1.22 -6.71
N GLY A 56 1.53 1.00 -7.04
CA GLY A 56 2.64 1.72 -6.43
C GLY A 56 2.55 3.24 -6.65
N ALA A 57 2.26 3.67 -7.88
CA ALA A 57 2.11 5.08 -8.21
C ALA A 57 0.92 5.71 -7.48
N ALA A 58 -0.23 5.05 -7.44
CA ALA A 58 -1.39 5.51 -6.70
C ALA A 58 -1.10 5.62 -5.19
N PHE A 59 -0.37 4.66 -4.63
CA PHE A 59 0.04 4.68 -3.23
C PHE A 59 1.00 5.83 -2.91
N VAL A 60 1.93 6.15 -3.81
CA VAL A 60 2.79 7.33 -3.68
C VAL A 60 1.96 8.61 -3.71
N VAL A 61 1.03 8.77 -4.66
CA VAL A 61 0.15 9.96 -4.74
C VAL A 61 -0.70 10.10 -3.47
N PHE A 62 -1.21 8.98 -2.96
CA PHE A 62 -1.98 8.95 -1.72
C PHE A 62 -1.19 9.56 -0.55
N TRP A 63 0.05 9.12 -0.33
CA TRP A 63 0.88 9.62 0.77
C TRP A 63 1.49 11.01 0.53
N THR A 64 1.84 11.34 -0.71
CA THR A 64 2.54 12.59 -1.01
C THR A 64 1.62 13.78 -1.23
N ALA A 65 0.39 13.55 -1.70
CA ALA A 65 -0.56 14.60 -2.02
C ALA A 65 -1.84 14.50 -1.20
N LEU A 66 -2.43 13.31 -1.10
CA LEU A 66 -3.77 13.16 -0.52
C LEU A 66 -3.77 13.27 1.00
N VAL A 67 -2.85 12.58 1.69
CA VAL A 67 -2.70 12.66 3.15
C VAL A 67 -2.34 14.08 3.60
N PRO A 68 -1.33 14.76 3.02
CA PRO A 68 -1.02 16.14 3.40
C PRO A 68 -2.15 17.12 3.11
N LEU A 69 -2.95 16.87 2.07
CA LEU A 69 -4.12 17.71 1.78
C LEU A 69 -5.21 17.50 2.83
N TYR A 70 -5.51 16.25 3.19
CA TYR A 70 -6.48 15.91 4.23
C TYR A 70 -6.13 16.60 5.56
N GLU A 71 -4.88 16.44 6.02
CA GLU A 71 -4.36 17.05 7.26
C GLU A 71 -4.38 18.58 7.26
N ARG A 72 -4.36 19.22 6.08
CA ARG A 72 -4.47 20.69 5.96
C ARG A 72 -5.91 21.17 5.95
N THR A 73 -6.85 20.33 5.54
CA THR A 73 -8.26 20.70 5.34
C THR A 73 -9.18 20.36 6.51
N MET A 74 -8.77 19.44 7.37
CA MET A 74 -9.52 18.99 8.56
C MET A 74 -8.67 19.15 9.81
#